data_AF-A0A7J4SJY2-F1
#
_entry.id   AF-A0A7J4SJY2-F1
#
_cell.length_a   1.000
_cell.length_b   1.000
_cell.length_c   1.000
_cell.angle_alpha   90.00
_cell.angle_beta   90.00
_cell.angle_gamma   90.00
#
_symmetry.space_group_name_H-M   'P 1'
#
loop_
_entity.id
_entity.type
_entity.pdbx_description
1 polymer ?
#
loop_
_entity_poly.entity_id
_entity_poly.type
_entity_poly.pdbx_seq_one_letter_code
_entity_poly.pdbx_strand_id
1 'polypeptide(L)'
;MISRIIRGSGWKYLIPNDFEYRFTYEDDNYAWAAYTSGALVRVPFEIWDVTQGVRLTSWFYDFDGNDKWGLHATDHPGSGASNDPYTDWHYPHLPADMTPGEGGYQAWLASAIAGCGAAADSDGNYTTCTGSARGLDQEGPEVMGRNIWFVWNLDDVSDGTIDAFAGEDVDGDGTPDNIGPEKGTVLRIITNKTNQLADEFTVTAPKLASSDPVDDVTKINVFPNPYMGRHQLEGTDSVLPLPKYVTFNHLPTSQDVYFKVFNVAGTMVANFQKTTTTQYQTWNMRNSNDFPLASGVYVIHIDMPGLKTSKVLKFAMVTEEEFSKRF
;
A
#
# COMPACT_ATOMS: atom_id res chain seq x y z
N MET A 1 29.68 15.88 -3.85
CA MET A 1 28.35 15.33 -3.45
C MET A 1 27.38 15.45 -4.60
N ILE A 2 26.15 14.94 -4.44
CA ILE A 2 25.10 15.02 -5.46
C ILE A 2 23.86 15.77 -4.95
N SER A 3 23.36 16.70 -5.76
CA SER A 3 22.07 17.37 -5.63
C SER A 3 21.11 16.80 -6.66
N ARG A 4 19.87 16.48 -6.28
CA ARG A 4 18.91 15.78 -7.15
C ARG A 4 17.50 16.34 -7.04
N ILE A 5 16.80 16.42 -8.17
CA ILE A 5 15.38 16.76 -8.27
C ILE A 5 14.69 15.75 -9.17
N ILE A 6 13.75 15.01 -8.60
CA ILE A 6 12.89 14.11 -9.36
C ILE A 6 11.71 14.91 -9.90
N ARG A 7 11.45 14.80 -11.20
CA ARG A 7 10.40 15.57 -11.89
C ARG A 7 9.37 14.64 -12.55
N GLY A 8 8.16 15.18 -12.75
CA GLY A 8 7.09 14.50 -13.47
C GLY A 8 6.80 13.09 -12.96
N SER A 9 6.80 12.13 -13.87
CA SER A 9 6.54 10.70 -13.60
C SER A 9 7.80 9.89 -13.24
N GLY A 10 8.96 10.54 -13.03
CA GLY A 10 10.24 9.86 -12.76
C GLY A 10 10.21 8.90 -11.58
N TRP A 11 9.37 9.17 -10.56
CA TRP A 11 9.18 8.26 -9.42
C TRP A 11 8.81 6.82 -9.80
N LYS A 12 8.08 6.64 -10.90
CA LYS A 12 7.71 5.31 -11.43
C LYS A 12 8.91 4.52 -11.95
N TYR A 13 9.92 5.20 -12.49
CA TYR A 13 11.12 4.59 -13.07
C TYR A 13 12.24 4.50 -12.05
N LEU A 14 12.28 5.41 -11.08
CA LEU A 14 13.24 5.38 -9.98
C LEU A 14 12.93 4.27 -8.97
N ILE A 15 11.67 4.11 -8.52
CA ILE A 15 11.30 3.09 -7.53
C ILE A 15 10.66 1.90 -8.25
N PRO A 16 11.08 0.64 -8.00
CA PRO A 16 11.86 0.16 -6.85
C PRO A 16 13.36 -0.06 -7.11
N ASN A 17 13.90 0.44 -8.22
CA ASN A 17 15.24 0.08 -8.67
C ASN A 17 16.33 0.84 -7.90
N ASP A 18 17.52 0.26 -7.83
CA ASP A 18 18.74 0.88 -7.32
C ASP A 18 19.66 1.25 -8.48
N PHE A 19 20.39 2.34 -8.34
CA PHE A 19 21.21 2.90 -9.42
C PHE A 19 22.64 3.16 -8.98
N GLU A 20 23.58 3.12 -9.93
CA GLU A 20 24.97 3.50 -9.72
C GLU A 20 25.44 4.51 -10.77
N TYR A 21 26.16 5.53 -10.32
CA TYR A 21 27.09 6.28 -11.16
C TYR A 21 28.47 5.69 -10.96
N ARG A 22 29.10 5.24 -12.04
CA ARG A 22 30.45 4.66 -12.02
C ARG A 22 31.37 5.56 -12.81
N PHE A 23 32.31 6.23 -12.14
CA PHE A 23 33.27 7.13 -12.78
C PHE A 23 34.40 6.30 -13.40
N THR A 24 34.20 5.82 -14.63
CA THR A 24 35.09 4.91 -15.33
C THR A 24 36.06 5.64 -16.26
N TYR A 25 35.71 6.84 -16.73
CA TYR A 25 36.49 7.61 -17.70
C TYR A 25 36.75 6.84 -19.00
N GLU A 26 35.83 5.96 -19.38
CA GLU A 26 35.92 5.21 -20.63
C GLU A 26 35.46 6.06 -21.82
N ASP A 27 36.08 5.83 -22.97
CA ASP A 27 35.90 6.61 -24.21
C ASP A 27 34.49 6.55 -24.80
N ASP A 28 33.68 5.59 -24.36
CA ASP A 28 32.31 5.36 -24.84
C ASP A 28 31.24 5.99 -23.93
N ASN A 29 31.63 6.72 -22.89
CA ASN A 29 30.71 7.44 -22.00
C ASN A 29 30.27 8.77 -22.62
N TYR A 30 28.98 8.90 -22.92
CA TYR A 30 28.43 10.08 -23.57
C TYR A 30 27.13 10.57 -22.91
N ALA A 31 26.92 11.89 -23.00
CA ALA A 31 25.66 12.54 -22.70
C ALA A 31 25.24 13.48 -23.84
N TRP A 32 23.95 13.57 -24.10
CA TRP A 32 23.38 14.46 -25.12
C TRP A 32 22.92 15.80 -24.53
N ALA A 33 23.33 16.92 -25.15
CA ALA A 33 23.05 18.28 -24.71
C ALA A 33 21.60 18.72 -25.03
N ALA A 34 20.65 18.37 -24.16
CA ALA A 34 19.24 18.31 -24.51
C ALA A 34 18.50 19.65 -24.66
N TYR A 35 19.02 20.71 -24.05
CA TYR A 35 18.36 22.03 -24.02
C TYR A 35 19.29 23.17 -24.43
N THR A 36 20.43 22.84 -25.02
CA THR A 36 21.47 23.79 -25.45
C THR A 36 21.84 23.53 -26.90
N SER A 37 23.07 23.11 -27.18
CA SER A 37 23.62 22.93 -28.53
C SER A 37 23.08 21.70 -29.27
N GLY A 38 22.60 20.68 -28.55
CA GLY A 38 22.31 19.36 -29.11
C GLY A 38 23.54 18.51 -29.38
N ALA A 39 24.72 18.91 -28.89
CA ALA A 39 25.96 18.15 -28.97
C ALA A 39 25.89 16.81 -28.24
N LEU A 40 26.72 15.85 -28.64
CA LEU A 40 26.95 14.61 -27.92
C LEU A 40 28.36 14.66 -27.34
N VAL A 41 28.45 14.73 -26.02
CA VAL A 41 29.66 15.12 -25.28
C VAL A 41 30.09 13.98 -24.38
N ARG A 42 31.40 13.77 -24.26
CA ARG A 42 31.97 12.76 -23.36
C ARG A 42 31.76 13.15 -21.91
N VAL A 43 31.45 12.15 -21.10
CA VAL A 43 31.29 12.30 -19.64
C VAL A 43 32.14 11.26 -18.93
N PRO A 44 32.58 11.47 -17.67
CA PRO A 44 33.50 10.55 -17.02
C PRO A 44 32.79 9.32 -16.42
N PHE A 45 31.47 9.24 -16.50
CA PHE A 45 30.68 8.24 -15.79
C PHE A 45 29.76 7.42 -16.67
N GLU A 46 29.50 6.20 -16.21
CA GLU A 46 28.39 5.36 -16.62
C GLU A 46 27.27 5.45 -15.59
N ILE A 47 26.03 5.29 -16.06
CA ILE A 47 24.87 5.18 -15.17
C ILE A 47 24.28 3.79 -15.34
N TRP A 48 24.04 3.08 -14.23
CA TRP A 48 23.51 1.74 -14.23
C TRP A 48 22.27 1.63 -13.36
N ASP A 49 21.23 0.96 -13.87
CA ASP A 49 20.19 0.36 -13.05
C ASP A 49 20.73 -1.00 -12.63
N VAL A 50 21.19 -1.10 -11.38
CA VAL A 50 21.81 -2.33 -10.87
C VAL A 50 20.79 -3.36 -10.44
N THR A 51 19.51 -2.97 -10.33
CA THR A 51 18.43 -3.92 -10.06
C THR A 51 18.07 -4.70 -11.31
N GLN A 52 18.00 -4.02 -12.46
CA GLN A 52 17.73 -4.64 -13.76
C GLN A 52 18.99 -5.06 -14.51
N GLY A 53 20.16 -4.56 -14.08
CA GLY A 53 21.44 -4.83 -14.71
C GLY A 53 21.59 -4.15 -16.07
N VAL A 54 21.06 -2.93 -16.24
CA VAL A 54 21.01 -2.21 -17.52
C VAL A 54 21.83 -0.92 -17.44
N ARG A 55 22.65 -0.61 -18.47
CA ARG A 55 23.33 0.69 -18.61
C ARG A 55 22.35 1.72 -19.19
N LEU A 56 22.27 2.88 -18.55
CA LEU A 56 21.37 3.98 -18.90
C LEU A 56 22.05 4.94 -19.87
N THR A 57 21.22 5.71 -20.56
CA THR A 57 21.65 6.85 -21.36
C THR A 57 21.59 8.12 -20.52
N SER A 58 22.29 9.17 -20.95
CA SER A 58 22.33 10.43 -20.21
C SER A 58 22.05 11.61 -21.13
N TRP A 59 21.26 12.54 -20.64
CA TRP A 59 21.19 13.89 -21.16
C TRP A 59 21.94 14.82 -20.23
N PHE A 60 22.36 15.97 -20.74
CA PHE A 60 22.85 17.04 -19.91
C PHE A 60 22.36 18.42 -20.36
N TYR A 61 22.45 19.37 -19.45
CA TYR A 61 22.27 20.79 -19.69
C TYR A 61 23.62 21.46 -19.48
N ASP A 62 24.22 21.90 -20.58
CA ASP A 62 25.43 22.70 -20.61
C ASP A 62 25.14 24.09 -20.00
N PHE A 63 25.59 24.31 -18.77
CA PHE A 63 25.20 25.50 -18.02
C PHE A 63 26.04 26.72 -18.42
N ASP A 64 27.32 26.53 -18.67
CA ASP A 64 28.26 27.61 -19.01
C ASP A 64 28.44 27.81 -20.53
N GLY A 65 27.88 26.91 -21.34
CA GLY A 65 27.81 27.03 -22.80
C GLY A 65 29.09 26.61 -23.51
N ASN A 66 29.90 25.75 -22.90
CA ASN A 66 31.21 25.35 -23.40
C ASN A 66 31.20 24.02 -24.19
N ASP A 67 30.04 23.37 -24.33
CA ASP A 67 29.87 22.04 -24.96
C ASP A 67 30.75 20.93 -24.36
N LYS A 68 31.07 21.06 -23.08
CA LYS A 68 31.79 20.08 -22.27
C LYS A 68 30.97 19.79 -21.01
N TRP A 69 31.29 18.69 -20.37
CA TRP A 69 30.78 18.39 -19.04
C TRP A 69 31.93 18.61 -18.05
N GLY A 70 31.67 19.37 -16.99
CA GLY A 70 32.69 19.62 -15.95
C GLY A 70 32.19 20.60 -14.90
N LEU A 71 33.05 20.95 -13.94
CA LEU A 71 32.76 22.04 -13.02
C LEU A 71 32.79 23.38 -13.75
N HIS A 72 31.88 24.28 -13.37
CA HIS A 72 31.87 25.65 -13.85
C HIS A 72 31.85 26.64 -12.67
N ALA A 73 32.35 27.86 -12.91
CA ALA A 73 32.54 28.90 -11.90
C ALA A 73 31.22 29.57 -11.50
N THR A 74 30.31 28.80 -10.90
CA THR A 74 29.04 29.30 -10.38
C THR A 74 28.75 28.62 -9.07
N ASP A 75 28.22 29.39 -8.13
CA ASP A 75 27.95 28.89 -6.80
C ASP A 75 26.70 28.01 -6.75
N HIS A 76 26.82 26.82 -6.16
CA HIS A 76 25.69 25.94 -5.96
C HIS A 76 24.80 26.48 -4.82
N PRO A 77 23.48 26.59 -5.00
CA PRO A 77 22.57 27.17 -3.99
C PRO A 77 22.37 26.30 -2.74
N GLY A 78 23.18 25.25 -2.56
CA GLY A 78 23.16 24.37 -1.39
C GLY A 78 23.75 25.01 -0.14
N SER A 79 24.36 26.18 -0.31
CA SER A 79 25.28 26.85 0.61
C SER A 79 24.96 28.33 0.77
N GLY A 80 25.59 28.98 1.76
CA GLY A 80 25.48 30.43 1.96
C GLY A 80 26.73 31.24 1.59
N ALA A 81 27.82 30.60 1.20
CA ALA A 81 29.06 31.24 0.77
C ALA A 81 29.27 30.97 -0.72
N SER A 82 29.96 31.87 -1.43
CA SER A 82 30.19 31.79 -2.88
C SER A 82 31.37 30.88 -3.22
N ASN A 83 31.39 29.64 -2.74
CA ASN A 83 32.56 28.79 -2.87
C ASN A 83 32.31 27.32 -3.18
N ASP A 84 31.16 27.03 -3.79
CA ASP A 84 30.71 25.66 -4.05
C ASP A 84 30.44 25.43 -5.54
N PRO A 85 31.49 25.34 -6.39
CA PRO A 85 31.32 25.04 -7.80
C PRO A 85 30.65 23.68 -8.01
N TYR A 86 29.93 23.57 -9.12
CA TYR A 86 29.17 22.39 -9.48
C TYR A 86 29.25 22.07 -10.97
N THR A 87 28.90 20.84 -11.31
CA THR A 87 28.96 20.33 -12.66
C THR A 87 27.73 20.69 -13.45
N ASP A 88 27.83 20.60 -14.77
CA ASP A 88 26.66 20.57 -15.64
C ASP A 88 25.61 19.55 -15.17
N TRP A 89 24.36 19.89 -15.47
CA TRP A 89 23.23 19.13 -14.97
C TRP A 89 23.04 17.90 -15.82
N HIS A 90 22.83 16.74 -15.23
CA HIS A 90 22.58 15.50 -15.98
C HIS A 90 21.22 14.89 -15.63
N TYR A 91 20.63 14.26 -16.64
CA TYR A 91 19.30 13.66 -16.60
C TYR A 91 19.41 12.22 -17.11
N PRO A 92 19.34 11.22 -16.22
CA PRO A 92 19.42 9.82 -16.60
C PRO A 92 18.14 9.37 -17.32
N HIS A 93 18.31 8.67 -18.43
CA HIS A 93 17.22 8.14 -19.24
C HIS A 93 17.40 6.62 -19.41
N LEU A 94 16.27 5.91 -19.48
CA LEU A 94 16.30 4.51 -19.88
C LEU A 94 16.68 4.41 -21.36
N PRO A 95 17.42 3.38 -21.79
CA PRO A 95 17.46 3.02 -23.20
C PRO A 95 16.12 2.44 -23.67
N ALA A 96 15.89 2.39 -24.98
CA ALA A 96 14.70 1.73 -25.54
C ALA A 96 14.72 0.21 -25.30
N ASP A 97 15.90 -0.42 -25.38
CA ASP A 97 16.10 -1.83 -25.04
C ASP A 97 16.57 -1.97 -23.58
N MET A 98 15.71 -2.53 -22.74
CA MET A 98 15.95 -2.80 -21.32
C MET A 98 16.46 -4.23 -21.06
N THR A 99 16.97 -4.92 -22.09
CA THR A 99 17.64 -6.22 -21.90
C THR A 99 18.88 -6.03 -21.02
N PRO A 100 19.10 -6.86 -19.98
CA PRO A 100 20.25 -6.74 -19.10
C PRO A 100 21.58 -6.70 -19.85
N GLY A 101 22.43 -5.76 -19.48
CA GLY A 101 23.71 -5.46 -20.10
C GLY A 101 23.77 -4.02 -20.62
N GLU A 102 24.66 -3.79 -21.59
CA GLU A 102 24.89 -2.49 -22.21
C GLU A 102 24.30 -2.37 -23.63
N GLY A 103 23.64 -3.42 -24.14
CA GLY A 103 23.15 -3.46 -25.51
C GLY A 103 22.25 -2.27 -25.88
N GLY A 104 21.34 -1.88 -24.98
CA GLY A 104 20.48 -0.71 -25.17
C GLY A 104 21.25 0.61 -25.20
N TYR A 105 22.26 0.78 -24.33
CA TYR A 105 23.12 1.96 -24.35
C TYR A 105 23.94 2.03 -25.64
N GLN A 106 24.56 0.93 -26.06
CA GLN A 106 25.38 0.88 -27.28
C GLN A 106 24.53 1.14 -28.53
N ALA A 107 23.29 0.65 -28.59
CA ALA A 107 22.35 0.96 -29.65
C ALA A 107 22.02 2.47 -29.68
N TRP A 108 21.77 3.06 -28.51
CA TRP A 108 21.55 4.51 -28.39
C TRP A 108 22.76 5.32 -28.83
N LEU A 109 23.97 4.98 -28.39
CA LEU A 109 25.20 5.66 -28.77
C LEU A 109 25.43 5.59 -30.28
N ALA A 110 25.25 4.41 -30.88
CA ALA A 110 25.37 4.24 -32.33
C ALA A 110 24.35 5.09 -33.11
N SER A 111 23.10 5.14 -32.64
CA SER A 111 22.06 6.00 -33.24
C SER A 111 22.39 7.49 -33.07
N ALA A 112 22.87 7.90 -31.90
CA ALA A 112 23.27 9.28 -31.61
C ALA A 112 24.42 9.74 -32.52
N ILE A 113 25.48 8.94 -32.66
CA ILE A 113 26.62 9.24 -33.53
C ILE A 113 26.18 9.32 -35.01
N ALA A 114 25.40 8.34 -35.47
CA ALA A 114 24.87 8.33 -36.83
C ALA A 114 23.95 9.54 -37.09
N GLY A 115 23.11 9.88 -36.11
CA GLY A 115 22.19 11.00 -36.16
C GLY A 115 22.87 12.36 -36.16
N CYS A 116 24.04 12.49 -35.52
CA CYS A 116 24.84 13.70 -35.55
C CYS A 116 25.28 14.07 -36.98
N GLY A 117 25.73 13.07 -37.77
CA GLY A 117 26.14 13.27 -39.16
C GLY A 117 27.42 14.11 -39.33
N ALA A 118 28.25 14.22 -38.29
CA ALA A 118 29.56 14.87 -38.31
C ALA A 118 30.60 14.01 -37.57
N ALA A 119 31.88 14.26 -37.82
CA ALA A 119 32.96 13.62 -37.07
C ALA A 119 33.10 14.26 -35.68
N ALA A 120 33.63 13.49 -34.73
CA ALA A 120 34.02 14.03 -33.44
C ALA A 120 35.22 15.00 -33.57
N ASP A 121 35.32 15.92 -32.62
CA ASP A 121 36.48 16.81 -32.46
C ASP A 121 37.68 16.08 -31.83
N SER A 122 38.74 16.81 -31.51
CA SER A 122 39.97 16.26 -30.91
C SER A 122 39.74 15.60 -29.55
N ASP A 123 38.69 16.02 -28.85
CA ASP A 123 38.36 15.60 -27.49
C ASP A 123 37.34 14.45 -27.52
N GLY A 124 36.94 14.01 -28.73
CA GLY A 124 35.98 12.93 -28.93
C GLY A 124 34.51 13.37 -28.81
N ASN A 125 34.24 14.67 -28.77
CA ASN A 125 32.89 15.23 -28.68
C ASN A 125 32.32 15.51 -30.07
N TYR A 126 31.01 15.40 -30.21
CA TYR A 126 30.28 15.70 -31.44
C TYR A 126 29.52 17.02 -31.26
N THR A 127 30.21 18.13 -31.49
CA THR A 127 29.71 19.50 -31.26
C THR A 127 29.15 20.16 -32.52
N THR A 128 29.55 19.70 -33.71
CA THR A 128 29.15 20.30 -35.00
C THR A 128 28.13 19.45 -35.77
N CYS A 129 27.16 18.87 -35.06
CA CYS A 129 26.18 17.98 -35.67
C CYS A 129 25.33 18.67 -36.74
N THR A 130 25.14 17.99 -37.87
CA THR A 130 24.26 18.43 -38.96
C THR A 130 22.84 17.87 -38.81
N GLY A 131 22.70 16.77 -38.08
CA GLY A 131 21.43 16.19 -37.65
C GLY A 131 21.26 16.20 -36.13
N SER A 132 20.46 15.27 -35.60
CA SER A 132 20.20 15.16 -34.16
C SER A 132 21.02 14.04 -33.54
N ALA A 133 21.90 14.39 -32.60
CA ALA A 133 22.69 13.43 -31.83
C ALA A 133 21.95 12.87 -30.60
N ARG A 134 20.61 12.92 -30.61
CA ARG A 134 19.79 12.51 -29.47
C ARG A 134 19.62 10.99 -29.35
N GLY A 135 19.74 10.25 -30.45
CA GLY A 135 19.43 8.82 -30.49
C GLY A 135 17.93 8.52 -30.30
N LEU A 136 17.07 9.34 -30.91
CA LEU A 136 15.60 9.40 -30.72
C LEU A 136 14.87 8.05 -30.75
N ASP A 137 15.31 7.11 -31.58
CA ASP A 137 14.70 5.80 -31.77
C ASP A 137 15.16 4.74 -30.75
N GLN A 138 16.20 5.06 -29.97
CA GLN A 138 16.84 4.18 -29.00
C GLN A 138 16.76 4.72 -27.57
N GLU A 139 16.00 5.79 -27.35
CA GLU A 139 15.84 6.46 -26.07
C GLU A 139 14.49 6.11 -25.42
N GLY A 140 14.52 5.89 -24.11
CA GLY A 140 13.36 5.67 -23.26
C GLY A 140 13.07 6.83 -22.31
N PRO A 141 12.18 6.62 -21.32
CA PRO A 141 11.77 7.66 -20.37
C PRO A 141 12.90 8.17 -19.45
N GLU A 142 12.80 9.44 -19.05
CA GLU A 142 13.62 10.03 -17.98
C GLU A 142 13.37 9.31 -16.65
N VAL A 143 14.46 8.97 -15.94
CA VAL A 143 14.41 8.21 -14.68
C VAL A 143 14.29 9.14 -13.47
N MET A 144 15.31 9.96 -13.22
CA MET A 144 15.45 10.67 -11.93
C MET A 144 15.66 12.19 -12.04
N GLY A 145 15.16 12.81 -13.12
CA GLY A 145 15.20 14.26 -13.30
C GLY A 145 16.62 14.82 -13.22
N ARG A 146 16.76 16.01 -12.62
CA ARG A 146 18.03 16.74 -12.59
C ARG A 146 18.95 16.18 -11.53
N ASN A 147 20.19 15.90 -11.89
CA ASN A 147 21.26 15.51 -11.00
C ASN A 147 22.46 16.44 -11.23
N ILE A 148 23.12 16.87 -10.16
CA ILE A 148 24.24 17.84 -10.20
C ILE A 148 25.29 17.37 -9.20
N TRP A 149 26.55 17.37 -9.59
CA TRP A 149 27.67 17.13 -8.68
C TRP A 149 28.24 18.46 -8.21
N PHE A 150 28.45 18.63 -6.92
CA PHE A 150 29.01 19.86 -6.37
C PHE A 150 30.02 19.56 -5.26
N VAL A 151 30.99 20.45 -5.11
CA VAL A 151 32.10 20.29 -4.15
C VAL A 151 31.98 21.40 -3.10
N TRP A 152 32.08 21.02 -1.82
CA TRP A 152 32.02 22.00 -0.73
C TRP A 152 33.34 22.75 -0.60
N ASN A 153 33.28 24.08 -0.55
CA ASN A 153 34.40 24.97 -0.30
C ASN A 153 35.62 24.67 -1.20
N LEU A 154 35.39 24.40 -2.49
CA LEU A 154 36.49 24.11 -3.40
C LEU A 154 37.29 25.37 -3.69
N ASP A 155 36.59 26.45 -4.06
CA ASP A 155 37.20 27.71 -4.46
C ASP A 155 36.19 28.87 -4.43
N ASP A 156 36.65 30.11 -4.32
CA ASP A 156 35.80 31.31 -4.46
C ASP A 156 35.44 31.52 -5.93
N VAL A 157 34.15 31.36 -6.27
CA VAL A 157 33.67 31.48 -7.67
C VAL A 157 33.13 32.88 -7.98
N SER A 158 33.29 33.86 -7.08
CA SER A 158 32.72 35.20 -7.24
C SER A 158 33.38 36.04 -8.33
N ASP A 159 34.58 35.67 -8.77
CA ASP A 159 35.31 36.28 -9.88
C ASP A 159 35.04 35.57 -11.23
N GLY A 160 34.26 34.49 -11.22
CA GLY A 160 33.93 33.72 -12.41
C GLY A 160 35.04 32.77 -12.87
N THR A 161 36.01 32.43 -12.01
CA THR A 161 37.00 31.38 -12.28
C THR A 161 36.89 30.23 -11.29
N ILE A 162 37.55 29.12 -11.64
CA ILE A 162 37.91 28.05 -10.70
C ILE A 162 39.43 27.93 -10.81
N ASP A 163 40.11 28.41 -9.78
CA ASP A 163 41.56 28.41 -9.61
C ASP A 163 42.04 27.15 -8.85
N ALA A 164 41.14 26.51 -8.10
CA ALA A 164 41.41 25.22 -7.47
C ALA A 164 41.28 24.05 -8.45
N PHE A 165 42.11 23.03 -8.26
CA PHE A 165 42.10 21.80 -9.05
C PHE A 165 41.71 20.62 -8.15
N ALA A 166 40.66 19.89 -8.51
CA ALA A 166 40.20 18.68 -7.83
C ALA A 166 39.65 17.62 -8.79
N GLY A 167 39.61 16.36 -8.34
CA GLY A 167 39.08 15.24 -9.12
C GLY A 167 40.15 14.37 -9.78
N GLU A 168 39.78 13.72 -10.88
CA GLU A 168 40.70 12.94 -11.71
C GLU A 168 41.61 13.84 -12.56
N ASP A 169 42.86 13.43 -12.70
CA ASP A 169 43.84 13.93 -13.66
C ASP A 169 43.76 13.05 -14.91
N VAL A 170 43.05 13.51 -15.96
CA VAL A 170 42.83 12.72 -17.18
C VAL A 170 43.93 12.87 -18.21
N ASP A 171 44.69 13.96 -18.19
CA ASP A 171 45.80 14.17 -19.12
C ASP A 171 47.15 13.67 -18.59
N GLY A 172 47.21 13.34 -17.29
CA GLY A 172 48.37 12.79 -16.61
C GLY A 172 49.45 13.82 -16.33
N ASP A 173 49.13 15.11 -16.33
CA ASP A 173 50.10 16.20 -16.12
C ASP A 173 50.46 16.40 -14.63
N GLY A 174 49.76 15.71 -13.72
CA GLY A 174 49.90 15.81 -12.27
C GLY A 174 48.94 16.80 -11.61
N THR A 175 48.01 17.38 -12.36
CA THR A 175 47.02 18.36 -11.91
C THR A 175 45.60 17.81 -12.17
N PRO A 176 44.70 17.81 -11.18
CA PRO A 176 43.32 17.39 -11.41
C PRO A 176 42.53 18.31 -12.37
N ASP A 177 41.64 17.76 -13.19
CA ASP A 177 41.00 18.48 -14.30
C ASP A 177 39.62 19.07 -14.01
N ASN A 178 39.15 19.05 -12.76
CA ASN A 178 37.83 19.59 -12.39
C ASN A 178 36.63 18.96 -13.14
N ILE A 179 36.81 17.73 -13.62
CA ILE A 179 35.79 16.93 -14.30
C ILE A 179 35.17 15.88 -13.35
N GLY A 180 35.04 16.20 -12.07
CA GLY A 180 34.35 15.36 -11.11
C GLY A 180 35.22 14.30 -10.41
N PRO A 181 34.58 13.33 -9.72
CA PRO A 181 35.25 12.35 -8.86
C PRO A 181 36.34 11.51 -9.52
N GLU A 182 37.29 11.01 -8.73
CA GLU A 182 38.41 10.18 -9.18
C GLU A 182 37.94 8.90 -9.89
N LYS A 183 38.74 8.39 -10.82
CA LYS A 183 38.48 7.15 -11.56
C LYS A 183 38.32 5.98 -10.59
N GLY A 184 37.25 5.21 -10.80
CA GLY A 184 36.84 4.10 -9.93
C GLY A 184 35.86 4.50 -8.82
N THR A 185 35.52 5.78 -8.69
CA THR A 185 34.46 6.21 -7.76
C THR A 185 33.11 5.64 -8.17
N VAL A 186 32.41 5.04 -7.21
CA VAL A 186 31.03 4.55 -7.40
C VAL A 186 30.10 5.26 -6.42
N LEU A 187 29.15 6.01 -6.94
CA LEU A 187 28.03 6.51 -6.15
C LEU A 187 26.82 5.60 -6.35
N ARG A 188 26.32 5.01 -5.26
CA ARG A 188 25.14 4.15 -5.27
C ARG A 188 23.91 4.86 -4.68
N ILE A 189 22.81 4.82 -5.42
CA ILE A 189 21.49 5.29 -5.04
C ILE A 189 20.66 4.08 -4.68
N ILE A 190 20.36 3.92 -3.39
CA ILE A 190 19.49 2.86 -2.89
C ILE A 190 18.11 3.46 -2.66
N THR A 191 17.08 2.93 -3.32
CA THR A 191 15.70 3.40 -3.14
C THR A 191 15.01 2.67 -2.00
N ASN A 192 14.17 3.39 -1.25
CA ASN A 192 13.32 2.77 -0.24
C ASN A 192 12.19 2.00 -0.92
N LYS A 193 12.19 0.69 -0.72
CA LYS A 193 11.26 -0.26 -1.29
C LYS A 193 10.12 -0.48 -0.28
N THR A 194 8.99 0.23 -0.43
CA THR A 194 7.91 0.21 0.58
C THR A 194 7.25 -1.16 0.74
N ASN A 195 6.94 -1.83 -0.38
CA ASN A 195 6.52 -3.23 -0.45
C ASN A 195 7.13 -3.85 -1.73
N GLN A 196 7.60 -5.09 -1.68
CA GLN A 196 8.16 -5.85 -2.80
C GLN A 196 7.32 -7.09 -3.07
N LEU A 197 7.47 -7.69 -4.26
CA LEU A 197 6.79 -8.95 -4.61
C LEU A 197 7.12 -10.10 -3.66
N ALA A 198 8.25 -10.03 -2.95
CA ALA A 198 8.68 -11.00 -1.96
C ALA A 198 8.09 -10.76 -0.55
N ASP A 199 7.37 -9.66 -0.32
CA ASP A 199 6.80 -9.36 0.99
C ASP A 199 5.51 -10.17 1.21
N GLU A 200 5.53 -11.02 2.24
CA GLU A 200 4.38 -11.81 2.66
C GLU A 200 3.67 -11.14 3.85
N PHE A 201 2.41 -10.75 3.66
CA PHE A 201 1.57 -10.23 4.73
C PHE A 201 0.69 -11.34 5.30
N THR A 202 0.96 -11.78 6.53
CA THR A 202 0.11 -12.73 7.24
C THR A 202 -0.85 -12.00 8.18
N VAL A 203 -2.15 -12.24 8.03
CA VAL A 203 -3.18 -11.80 8.96
C VAL A 203 -3.75 -13.03 9.65
N THR A 204 -3.63 -13.09 10.98
CA THR A 204 -4.28 -14.15 11.78
C THR A 204 -5.64 -13.66 12.25
N ALA A 205 -6.71 -14.20 11.68
CA ALA A 205 -8.06 -13.97 12.19
C ALA A 205 -8.27 -14.71 13.52
N PRO A 206 -8.99 -14.13 14.50
CA PRO A 206 -9.37 -14.87 15.69
C PRO A 206 -10.20 -16.09 15.29
N LYS A 207 -9.88 -17.25 15.88
CA LYS A 207 -10.64 -18.48 15.71
C LYS A 207 -12.10 -18.17 16.05
N LEU A 208 -13.05 -18.49 15.17
CA LEU A 208 -14.46 -18.51 15.52
C LEU A 208 -14.58 -19.32 16.82
N ALA A 209 -15.10 -18.70 17.88
CA ALA A 209 -15.47 -19.43 19.08
C ALA A 209 -16.60 -20.39 18.67
N SER A 210 -16.24 -21.60 18.28
CA SER A 210 -17.17 -22.71 18.21
C SER A 210 -17.64 -22.95 19.64
N SER A 211 -18.79 -22.38 20.03
CA SER A 211 -19.48 -22.83 21.23
C SER A 211 -19.92 -24.26 20.99
N ASP A 212 -19.62 -25.15 21.93
CA ASP A 212 -20.30 -26.43 21.97
C ASP A 212 -21.82 -26.14 22.10
N PRO A 213 -22.69 -26.66 21.22
CA PRO A 213 -24.13 -26.50 21.36
C PRO A 213 -24.65 -26.89 22.75
N VAL A 214 -23.94 -27.78 23.47
CA VAL A 214 -24.23 -28.16 24.86
C VAL A 214 -23.95 -27.01 25.85
N ASP A 215 -22.92 -26.20 25.63
CA ASP A 215 -22.64 -25.03 26.49
C ASP A 215 -23.68 -23.92 26.28
N ASP A 216 -24.18 -23.76 25.06
CA ASP A 216 -25.21 -22.75 24.76
C ASP A 216 -26.56 -23.07 25.43
N VAL A 217 -26.83 -24.33 25.79
CA VAL A 217 -28.00 -24.72 26.60
C VAL A 217 -28.04 -24.00 27.95
N THR A 218 -26.88 -23.62 28.50
CA THR A 218 -26.83 -22.87 29.75
C THR A 218 -27.43 -21.47 29.62
N LYS A 219 -27.41 -20.89 28.42
CA LYS A 219 -27.90 -19.54 28.08
C LYS A 219 -29.40 -19.48 27.77
N ILE A 220 -30.04 -20.63 27.57
CA ILE A 220 -31.49 -20.72 27.32
C ILE A 220 -32.24 -20.00 28.43
N ASN A 221 -33.06 -19.04 28.02
CA ASN A 221 -33.94 -18.30 28.91
C ASN A 221 -35.30 -18.03 28.24
N VAL A 222 -36.24 -17.48 29.02
CA VAL A 222 -37.59 -17.11 28.58
C VAL A 222 -37.81 -15.64 28.88
N PHE A 223 -38.31 -14.90 27.88
CA PHE A 223 -38.57 -13.46 27.96
C PHE A 223 -39.98 -13.14 27.45
N PRO A 224 -40.73 -12.25 28.13
CA PRO A 224 -40.42 -11.65 29.43
C PRO A 224 -40.59 -12.65 30.57
N ASN A 225 -39.83 -12.48 31.65
CA ASN A 225 -39.96 -13.26 32.89
C ASN A 225 -39.57 -12.39 34.09
N PRO A 226 -40.52 -12.00 34.97
CA PRO A 226 -41.94 -12.36 34.94
C PRO A 226 -42.69 -11.77 33.73
N TYR A 227 -43.71 -12.47 33.26
CA TYR A 227 -44.71 -11.92 32.33
C TYR A 227 -45.74 -11.10 33.13
N MET A 228 -45.92 -9.82 32.81
CA MET A 228 -46.75 -8.88 33.59
C MET A 228 -47.89 -8.32 32.76
N GLY A 229 -48.90 -9.14 32.47
CA GLY A 229 -50.12 -8.73 31.79
C GLY A 229 -49.98 -8.44 30.29
N ARG A 230 -48.93 -7.70 29.93
CA ARG A 230 -48.51 -7.27 28.60
C ARG A 230 -47.00 -7.03 28.53
N HIS A 231 -46.40 -7.08 27.34
CA HIS A 231 -45.04 -6.59 27.09
C HIS A 231 -44.94 -5.77 25.79
N GLN A 232 -43.86 -5.00 25.62
CA GLN A 232 -43.73 -4.01 24.54
C GLN A 232 -43.72 -4.58 23.11
N LEU A 233 -43.40 -5.88 22.96
CA LEU A 233 -43.41 -6.57 21.66
C LEU A 233 -44.76 -7.20 21.33
N GLU A 234 -45.69 -7.26 22.28
CA GLU A 234 -47.11 -7.43 21.95
C GLU A 234 -47.61 -6.11 21.38
N GLY A 235 -48.10 -6.14 20.14
CA GLY A 235 -48.74 -4.97 19.55
C GLY A 235 -49.91 -4.48 20.41
N THR A 236 -50.43 -3.30 20.08
CA THR A 236 -51.67 -2.79 20.65
C THR A 236 -52.73 -2.71 19.56
N ASP A 237 -53.84 -3.41 19.74
CA ASP A 237 -55.06 -3.26 18.93
C ASP A 237 -56.16 -2.67 19.82
N SER A 238 -56.85 -1.65 19.33
CA SER A 238 -57.90 -0.92 20.04
C SER A 238 -59.23 -1.69 20.12
N VAL A 239 -59.38 -2.77 19.34
CA VAL A 239 -60.62 -3.52 19.17
C VAL A 239 -60.56 -4.88 19.87
N LEU A 240 -59.46 -5.63 19.77
CA LEU A 240 -59.29 -6.96 20.37
C LEU A 240 -57.96 -7.08 21.14
N PRO A 241 -57.92 -7.75 22.30
CA PRO A 241 -56.65 -8.09 22.94
C PRO A 241 -55.81 -8.95 21.98
N LEU A 242 -54.59 -8.49 21.65
CA LEU A 242 -53.67 -9.26 20.82
C LEU A 242 -53.17 -10.52 21.55
N PRO A 243 -52.75 -11.57 20.82
CA PRO A 243 -52.29 -12.81 21.44
C PRO A 243 -51.11 -12.57 22.39
N LYS A 244 -51.27 -12.98 23.65
CA LYS A 244 -50.25 -12.92 24.68
C LYS A 244 -49.19 -13.98 24.43
N TYR A 245 -47.90 -13.66 24.56
CA TYR A 245 -46.83 -14.63 24.35
C TYR A 245 -45.54 -14.34 25.13
N VAL A 246 -44.78 -15.41 25.36
CA VAL A 246 -43.38 -15.37 25.78
C VAL A 246 -42.49 -16.00 24.73
N THR A 247 -41.22 -15.65 24.72
CA THR A 247 -40.21 -16.13 23.78
C THR A 247 -39.08 -16.83 24.52
N PHE A 248 -38.80 -18.07 24.14
CA PHE A 248 -37.59 -18.80 24.50
C PHE A 248 -36.48 -18.44 23.51
N ASN A 249 -35.25 -18.28 23.99
CA ASN A 249 -34.07 -17.96 23.15
C ASN A 249 -32.89 -18.92 23.43
N HIS A 250 -31.84 -18.80 22.61
CA HIS A 250 -30.66 -19.68 22.63
C HIS A 250 -31.00 -21.16 22.46
N LEU A 251 -32.13 -21.46 21.82
CA LEU A 251 -32.52 -22.82 21.50
C LEU A 251 -31.67 -23.35 20.34
N PRO A 252 -31.45 -24.67 20.27
CA PRO A 252 -30.89 -25.29 19.07
C PRO A 252 -31.74 -24.94 17.83
N THR A 253 -31.10 -24.83 16.67
CA THR A 253 -31.80 -24.61 15.39
C THR A 253 -32.65 -25.80 14.98
N SER A 254 -32.35 -27.00 15.52
CA SER A 254 -33.21 -28.18 15.42
C SER A 254 -34.60 -27.95 16.03
N GLN A 255 -35.61 -28.65 15.52
CA GLN A 255 -36.97 -28.72 16.09
C GLN A 255 -37.12 -29.85 17.13
N ASP A 256 -36.06 -30.63 17.37
CA ASP A 256 -36.00 -31.69 18.38
C ASP A 256 -35.81 -31.10 19.79
N VAL A 257 -36.78 -30.29 20.21
CA VAL A 257 -36.82 -29.58 21.50
C VAL A 257 -38.25 -29.65 22.05
N TYR A 258 -38.42 -30.20 23.25
CA TYR A 258 -39.71 -30.45 23.87
C TYR A 258 -39.88 -29.68 25.17
N PHE A 259 -40.98 -28.95 25.29
CA PHE A 259 -41.32 -28.15 26.46
C PHE A 259 -42.38 -28.87 27.29
N LYS A 260 -42.10 -29.09 28.58
CA LYS A 260 -43.05 -29.62 29.56
C LYS A 260 -43.20 -28.59 30.68
N VAL A 261 -44.41 -28.08 30.86
CA VAL A 261 -44.71 -27.01 31.83
C VAL A 261 -45.46 -27.59 33.02
N PHE A 262 -44.96 -27.34 34.22
CA PHE A 262 -45.54 -27.82 35.48
C PHE A 262 -45.93 -26.64 36.38
N ASN A 263 -47.03 -26.78 37.11
CA ASN A 263 -47.34 -25.88 38.22
C ASN A 263 -46.49 -26.21 39.46
N VAL A 264 -46.58 -25.39 40.52
CA VAL A 264 -45.84 -25.61 41.78
C VAL A 264 -46.20 -26.92 42.49
N ALA A 265 -47.36 -27.52 42.18
CA ALA A 265 -47.79 -28.81 42.72
C ALA A 265 -47.24 -30.00 41.91
N GLY A 266 -46.48 -29.76 40.84
CA GLY A 266 -45.91 -30.81 39.98
C GLY A 266 -46.88 -31.37 38.93
N THR A 267 -48.07 -30.81 38.78
CA THR A 267 -49.01 -31.18 37.72
C THR A 267 -48.56 -30.57 36.40
N MET A 268 -48.44 -31.38 35.34
CA MET A 268 -48.16 -30.88 33.99
C MET A 268 -49.39 -30.16 33.44
N VAL A 269 -49.23 -28.89 33.08
CA VAL A 269 -50.31 -28.01 32.62
C VAL A 269 -50.20 -27.66 31.14
N ALA A 270 -49.04 -27.80 30.52
CA ALA A 270 -48.85 -27.66 29.09
C ALA A 270 -47.69 -28.53 28.60
N ASN A 271 -47.77 -29.00 27.36
CA ASN A 271 -46.68 -29.67 26.66
C ASN A 271 -46.74 -29.33 25.17
N PHE A 272 -45.58 -29.05 24.57
CA PHE A 272 -45.48 -28.72 23.14
C PHE A 272 -44.05 -28.94 22.62
N GLN A 273 -43.92 -29.06 21.30
CA GLN A 273 -42.63 -29.16 20.61
C GLN A 273 -42.29 -27.83 19.93
N LYS A 274 -40.98 -27.53 19.80
CA LYS A 274 -40.49 -26.42 18.99
C LYS A 274 -40.90 -26.58 17.54
N THR A 275 -41.43 -25.51 16.95
CA THR A 275 -41.88 -25.48 15.55
C THR A 275 -40.99 -24.61 14.66
N THR A 276 -40.12 -23.78 15.22
CA THR A 276 -39.22 -22.91 14.45
C THR A 276 -37.90 -23.61 14.09
N THR A 277 -37.23 -23.14 13.05
CA THR A 277 -35.85 -23.52 12.69
C THR A 277 -34.80 -22.51 13.19
N THR A 278 -35.25 -21.50 13.95
CA THR A 278 -34.40 -20.46 14.54
C THR A 278 -34.07 -20.79 16.01
N GLN A 279 -33.22 -19.99 16.64
CA GLN A 279 -32.94 -20.09 18.08
C GLN A 279 -34.09 -19.59 18.98
N TYR A 280 -35.22 -19.19 18.40
CA TYR A 280 -36.34 -18.56 19.09
C TYR A 280 -37.61 -19.40 18.96
N GLN A 281 -38.38 -19.55 20.04
CA GLN A 281 -39.71 -20.19 20.03
C GLN A 281 -40.66 -19.36 20.87
N THR A 282 -41.85 -19.07 20.36
CA THR A 282 -42.90 -18.40 21.13
C THR A 282 -43.88 -19.40 21.74
N TRP A 283 -44.43 -19.06 22.90
CA TRP A 283 -45.51 -19.80 23.56
C TRP A 283 -46.57 -18.84 24.07
N ASN A 284 -47.83 -19.15 23.80
CA ASN A 284 -48.99 -18.31 24.13
C ASN A 284 -49.45 -18.44 25.59
N MET A 285 -48.72 -19.17 26.44
CA MET A 285 -49.06 -19.43 27.84
C MET A 285 -50.42 -20.14 28.03
N ARG A 286 -50.84 -20.91 27.02
CA ARG A 286 -52.05 -21.74 27.06
C ARG A 286 -51.71 -23.22 27.19
N ASN A 287 -52.66 -24.00 27.69
CA ASN A 287 -52.56 -25.45 27.72
C ASN A 287 -52.91 -26.08 26.35
N SER A 288 -52.80 -27.40 26.25
CA SER A 288 -53.08 -28.15 25.01
C SER A 288 -54.54 -28.06 24.52
N ASN A 289 -55.46 -27.64 25.39
CA ASN A 289 -56.87 -27.40 25.06
C ASN A 289 -57.16 -25.90 24.79
N ASP A 290 -56.10 -25.10 24.60
CA ASP A 290 -56.15 -23.66 24.34
C ASP A 290 -56.74 -22.80 25.48
N PHE A 291 -56.82 -23.35 26.70
CA PHE A 291 -57.20 -22.55 27.88
C PHE A 291 -56.00 -21.77 28.43
N PRO A 292 -56.20 -20.49 28.81
CA PRO A 292 -55.15 -19.71 29.44
C PRO A 292 -54.78 -20.30 30.80
N LEU A 293 -53.48 -20.28 31.09
CA LEU A 293 -52.99 -20.67 32.41
C LEU A 293 -53.20 -19.50 33.40
N ALA A 294 -53.43 -19.84 34.68
CA ALA A 294 -53.65 -18.86 35.74
C ALA A 294 -52.38 -18.07 36.11
N SER A 295 -52.52 -16.93 36.78
CA SER A 295 -51.38 -16.25 37.39
C SER A 295 -50.66 -17.17 38.38
N GLY A 296 -49.33 -17.22 38.31
CA GLY A 296 -48.53 -18.06 39.20
C GLY A 296 -47.11 -18.32 38.70
N VAL A 297 -46.43 -19.21 39.42
CA VAL A 297 -45.08 -19.67 39.09
C VAL A 297 -45.16 -21.08 38.49
N TYR A 298 -44.39 -21.29 37.44
CA TYR A 298 -44.30 -22.50 36.66
C TYR A 298 -42.85 -22.96 36.52
N VAL A 299 -42.69 -24.27 36.41
CA VAL A 299 -41.41 -24.91 36.10
C VAL A 299 -41.48 -25.43 34.67
N ILE A 300 -40.55 -25.02 33.82
CA ILE A 300 -40.49 -25.43 32.42
C ILE A 300 -39.29 -26.34 32.25
N HIS A 301 -39.53 -27.62 31.99
CA HIS A 301 -38.50 -28.58 31.62
C HIS A 301 -38.40 -28.63 30.09
N ILE A 302 -37.24 -28.24 29.56
CA ILE A 302 -36.92 -28.21 28.15
C ILE A 302 -35.98 -29.38 27.86
N ASP A 303 -36.47 -30.37 27.14
CA ASP A 303 -35.74 -31.58 26.76
C ASP A 303 -35.21 -31.45 25.34
N MET A 304 -33.93 -31.75 25.13
CA MET A 304 -33.23 -31.62 23.84
C MET A 304 -32.50 -32.93 23.51
N PRO A 305 -33.21 -33.96 23.01
CA PRO A 305 -32.66 -35.30 22.81
C PRO A 305 -31.47 -35.33 21.86
N GLY A 306 -31.50 -34.55 20.78
CA GLY A 306 -30.39 -34.39 19.84
C GLY A 306 -29.09 -33.88 20.47
N LEU A 307 -29.16 -33.17 21.61
CA LEU A 307 -28.00 -32.73 22.40
C LEU A 307 -27.77 -33.56 23.66
N LYS A 308 -28.61 -34.58 23.92
CA LYS A 308 -28.58 -35.44 25.12
C LYS A 308 -28.56 -34.65 26.44
N THR A 309 -29.24 -33.50 26.47
CA THR A 309 -29.26 -32.60 27.63
C THR A 309 -30.63 -31.96 27.80
N SER A 310 -30.88 -31.39 28.98
CA SER A 310 -32.11 -30.68 29.30
C SER A 310 -31.83 -29.42 30.12
N LYS A 311 -32.79 -28.49 30.10
CA LYS A 311 -32.76 -27.25 30.88
C LYS A 311 -34.05 -27.09 31.65
N VAL A 312 -33.94 -26.68 32.91
CA VAL A 312 -35.09 -26.29 33.73
C VAL A 312 -35.11 -24.78 33.89
N LEU A 313 -36.23 -24.15 33.54
CA LEU A 313 -36.50 -22.73 33.78
C LEU A 313 -37.59 -22.55 34.83
N LYS A 314 -37.50 -21.44 35.56
CA LYS A 314 -38.58 -20.96 36.44
C LYS A 314 -39.24 -19.77 35.74
N PHE A 315 -40.54 -19.85 35.54
CA PHE A 315 -41.31 -18.82 34.84
C PHE A 315 -42.41 -18.30 35.77
N ALA A 316 -42.52 -16.99 35.89
CA ALA A 316 -43.61 -16.36 36.64
C ALA A 316 -44.49 -15.56 35.68
N MET A 317 -45.81 -15.67 35.84
CA MET A 317 -46.74 -14.82 35.11
C MET A 317 -47.83 -14.26 36.00
N VAL A 318 -48.16 -13.01 35.73
CA VAL A 318 -49.30 -12.29 36.26
C VAL A 318 -50.16 -11.90 35.08
N THR A 319 -51.32 -12.50 34.97
CA THR A 319 -52.33 -12.20 33.95
C THR A 319 -53.10 -10.95 34.36
N GLU A 320 -53.55 -10.15 33.40
CA GLU A 320 -54.47 -9.05 33.67
C GLU A 320 -55.81 -9.59 34.18
N GLU A 321 -56.50 -8.78 34.98
CA GLU A 321 -57.90 -9.03 35.32
C GLU A 321 -58.74 -8.81 34.06
N GLU A 322 -59.30 -9.90 33.50
CA GLU A 322 -60.16 -9.80 32.32
C GLU A 322 -61.54 -9.30 32.73
N PHE A 323 -61.81 -8.00 32.51
CA PHE A 323 -63.15 -7.44 32.64
C PHE A 323 -63.95 -7.71 31.37
N SER A 324 -65.17 -8.22 31.52
CA SER A 324 -66.13 -8.31 30.42
C SER A 324 -66.48 -6.90 29.94
N LYS A 325 -66.07 -6.53 28.72
CA LYS A 325 -66.53 -5.27 28.11
C LYS A 325 -68.04 -5.39 27.88
N ARG A 326 -68.82 -4.50 28.50
CA ARG A 326 -70.25 -4.33 28.17
C ARG A 326 -70.33 -3.94 26.69
N PHE A 327 -71.16 -4.67 25.93
CA PHE A 327 -71.54 -4.33 24.56
C PHE A 327 -72.16 -2.92 24.50
#